data_AF-A0A9E2Q718-F1
#
_entry.id   AF-A0A9E2Q718-F1
#
_cell.length_a   1.000
_cell.length_b   1.000
_cell.length_c   1.000
_cell.angle_alpha   90.00
_cell.angle_beta   90.00
_cell.angle_gamma   90.00
#
_symmetry.space_group_name_H-M   'P 1'
#
loop_
_entity.id
_entity.type
_entity.pdbx_description
1 polymer ?
#
loop_
_entity_poly.entity_id
_entity_poly.type
_entity_poly.pdbx_seq_one_letter_code
_entity_poly.pdbx_strand_id
1 'polypeptide(L)'
;TVVQLPSGTVPSLLSDAGARLRALAMTRVTSTAIVTTGATPTPAATTAPPTPSPAPQTPAAAVPAAPAAAPAPTAPDCAVTPCVALTFDDGPGTYTAALLDALAARGAPATFFLVGRNIAKYPAVVAREVAEGHAVGNHTWDHAWLTKLSPEDVGAELDETSAAIQAAAGVSTALVRPPYGAFDDASLAVLAARGDAAICWSVDTEDWKNRDAAVTTQRALEGAAPGAIILMHDIHESTLTAIPGIIDGLRAAGYTLVTVPQLLGTTAPGQAYRHR
;
A
#
# COMPACT_ATOMS: atom_id res chain seq x y z
N THR A 1 42.19 -9.82 16.54
CA THR A 1 42.00 -9.55 17.99
C THR A 1 40.55 -9.20 18.20
N VAL A 2 39.76 -10.19 18.60
CA VAL A 2 38.30 -10.09 18.77
C VAL A 2 38.05 -9.60 20.19
N VAL A 3 37.36 -8.46 20.32
CA VAL A 3 36.97 -7.89 21.61
C VAL A 3 35.57 -8.39 21.94
N GLN A 4 35.49 -9.21 22.99
CA GLN A 4 34.27 -9.81 23.52
C GLN A 4 33.62 -8.84 24.52
N LEU A 5 32.37 -8.46 24.29
CA LEU A 5 31.57 -7.64 25.21
C LEU A 5 30.74 -8.54 26.15
N PRO A 6 30.58 -8.16 27.44
CA PRO A 6 29.95 -9.02 28.45
C PRO A 6 28.43 -9.02 28.36
N SER A 7 27.85 -10.20 28.58
CA SER A 7 26.41 -10.47 28.69
C SER A 7 25.86 -9.90 30.00
N GLY A 8 24.98 -8.91 29.90
CA GLY A 8 24.19 -8.38 31.02
C GLY A 8 22.77 -8.93 31.01
N THR A 9 22.41 -9.63 32.07
CA THR A 9 21.09 -10.19 32.35
C THR A 9 20.09 -9.08 32.68
N VAL A 10 18.94 -9.04 32.00
CA VAL A 10 17.83 -8.12 32.32
C VAL A 10 16.65 -8.94 32.85
N PRO A 11 16.08 -8.63 34.02
CA PRO A 11 14.99 -9.40 34.59
C PRO A 11 13.66 -9.16 33.86
N SER A 12 12.98 -10.26 33.54
CA SER A 12 11.61 -10.35 33.04
C SER A 12 10.61 -9.91 34.11
N LEU A 13 9.89 -8.82 33.86
CA LEU A 13 8.68 -8.44 34.60
C LEU A 13 7.44 -8.88 33.81
N LEU A 14 6.76 -9.87 34.39
CA LEU A 14 5.44 -10.36 34.00
C LEU A 14 4.40 -9.23 34.04
N SER A 15 3.55 -9.15 33.03
CA SER A 15 2.19 -8.61 33.18
C SER A 15 1.19 -9.62 32.61
N ASP A 16 0.51 -10.30 33.53
CA ASP A 16 -0.77 -10.97 33.31
C ASP A 16 -1.82 -9.95 32.84
N ALA A 17 -2.45 -10.20 31.69
CA ALA A 17 -3.83 -9.77 31.44
C ALA A 17 -4.41 -10.44 30.18
N GLY A 18 -5.50 -11.18 30.36
CA GLY A 18 -6.59 -11.17 29.38
C GLY A 18 -6.82 -12.43 28.55
N ALA A 19 -7.09 -13.56 29.17
CA ALA A 19 -7.75 -14.67 28.49
C ALA A 19 -8.97 -15.14 29.31
N ARG A 20 -10.19 -14.69 28.97
CA ARG A 20 -11.46 -15.41 29.27
C ARG A 20 -12.63 -15.05 28.34
N LEU A 21 -13.15 -16.12 27.73
CA LEU A 21 -14.54 -16.44 27.37
C LEU A 21 -15.30 -15.58 26.34
N ARG A 22 -15.56 -16.18 25.18
CA ARG A 22 -16.84 -16.05 24.48
C ARG A 22 -17.42 -17.44 24.24
N ALA A 23 -18.47 -17.75 25.00
CA ALA A 23 -19.46 -18.76 24.64
C ALA A 23 -20.81 -18.21 25.10
N LEU A 24 -21.71 -17.89 24.15
CA LEU A 24 -23.14 -18.03 24.39
C LEU A 24 -23.87 -18.25 23.08
N ALA A 25 -24.89 -19.07 23.22
CA ALA A 25 -25.48 -19.93 22.21
C ALA A 25 -26.54 -19.24 21.33
N MET A 26 -26.80 -19.97 20.25
CA MET A 26 -27.87 -19.86 19.28
C MET A 26 -29.26 -19.57 19.89
N THR A 27 -29.96 -18.60 19.31
CA THR A 27 -31.43 -18.51 19.39
C THR A 27 -32.01 -18.75 18.00
N ARG A 28 -32.62 -19.93 17.82
CA ARG A 28 -33.47 -20.27 16.66
C ARG A 28 -34.78 -19.47 16.77
N VAL A 29 -35.12 -18.72 15.72
CA VAL A 29 -36.49 -18.22 15.50
C VAL A 29 -37.15 -19.14 14.49
N THR A 30 -38.10 -19.95 14.95
CA THR A 30 -39.02 -20.72 14.10
C THR A 30 -40.17 -19.81 13.67
N SER A 31 -40.29 -19.52 12.37
CA SER A 31 -41.50 -18.92 11.79
C SER A 31 -42.43 -20.03 11.30
N THR A 32 -43.62 -20.08 11.88
CA THR A 32 -44.72 -20.98 11.52
C THR A 32 -45.46 -20.41 10.31
N ALA A 33 -45.55 -21.18 9.23
CA ALA A 33 -46.41 -20.88 8.09
C ALA A 33 -47.87 -21.20 8.44
N ILE A 34 -48.78 -20.25 8.19
CA ILE A 34 -50.23 -20.49 8.22
C ILE A 34 -50.71 -20.54 6.78
N VAL A 35 -51.10 -21.73 6.34
CA VAL A 35 -51.89 -21.97 5.13
C VAL A 35 -53.36 -21.79 5.51
N THR A 36 -54.11 -20.99 4.76
CA THR A 36 -55.57 -21.01 4.83
C THR A 36 -56.13 -21.07 3.42
N THR A 37 -56.81 -22.17 3.17
CA THR A 37 -57.60 -22.48 1.98
C THR A 37 -58.97 -21.79 2.06
N GLY A 38 -59.47 -21.27 0.94
CA GLY A 38 -60.82 -20.69 0.87
C GLY A 38 -61.22 -20.44 -0.59
N ALA A 39 -62.39 -20.94 -0.96
CA ALA A 39 -62.81 -21.29 -2.31
C ALA A 39 -63.33 -20.13 -3.19
N THR A 40 -63.33 -20.42 -4.49
CA THR A 40 -63.89 -19.69 -5.64
C THR A 40 -65.41 -19.51 -5.62
N PRO A 41 -65.91 -18.44 -6.26
CA PRO A 41 -66.96 -18.63 -7.27
C PRO A 41 -66.67 -17.93 -8.60
N THR A 42 -67.16 -18.51 -9.70
CA THR A 42 -67.07 -18.07 -11.11
C THR A 42 -68.32 -17.22 -11.50
N PRO A 43 -68.47 -16.71 -12.74
CA PRO A 43 -68.33 -15.28 -13.06
C PRO A 43 -69.63 -14.63 -13.57
N ALA A 44 -69.67 -13.30 -13.63
CA ALA A 44 -70.63 -12.57 -14.46
C ALA A 44 -69.88 -11.52 -15.30
N ALA A 45 -70.14 -11.55 -16.60
CA ALA A 45 -69.49 -10.75 -17.62
C ALA A 45 -69.80 -9.26 -17.47
N THR A 46 -68.78 -8.41 -17.64
CA THR A 46 -68.95 -7.01 -18.05
C THR A 46 -67.80 -6.65 -18.98
N THR A 47 -68.20 -6.14 -20.15
CA THR A 47 -67.38 -5.69 -21.28
C THR A 47 -66.38 -4.61 -20.88
N ALA A 48 -65.12 -4.77 -21.32
CA ALA A 48 -64.04 -3.80 -21.11
C ALA A 48 -64.15 -2.60 -22.08
N PRO A 49 -63.88 -1.36 -21.62
CA PRO A 49 -63.74 -0.17 -22.47
C PRO A 49 -62.36 -0.13 -23.19
N PRO A 50 -62.23 0.63 -24.29
CA PRO A 50 -61.03 0.66 -25.11
C PRO A 50 -59.84 1.34 -24.41
N THR A 51 -58.65 0.83 -24.73
CA THR A 51 -57.33 1.28 -24.27
C THR A 51 -57.02 2.73 -24.68
N PRO A 52 -56.46 3.57 -23.78
CA PRO A 52 -55.93 4.86 -24.18
C PRO A 52 -54.59 4.71 -24.92
N SER A 53 -54.43 5.49 -25.97
CA SER A 53 -53.24 5.61 -26.82
C SER A 53 -52.02 6.15 -26.02
N PRO A 54 -50.78 5.72 -26.28
CA PRO A 54 -49.61 6.17 -25.52
C PRO A 54 -49.24 7.62 -25.88
N ALA A 55 -48.90 8.40 -24.85
CA ALA A 55 -48.39 9.76 -25.00
C ALA A 55 -47.00 9.78 -25.68
N PRO A 56 -46.61 10.87 -26.37
CA PRO A 56 -45.32 10.98 -27.05
C PRO A 56 -44.16 10.96 -26.04
N GLN A 57 -43.22 10.05 -26.22
CA GLN A 57 -41.96 10.04 -25.46
C GLN A 57 -41.00 11.06 -26.06
N THR A 58 -40.54 12.02 -25.25
CA THR A 58 -39.47 12.95 -25.58
C THR A 58 -38.15 12.16 -25.77
N PRO A 59 -37.35 12.40 -26.83
CA PRO A 59 -36.08 11.72 -26.99
C PRO A 59 -35.12 12.10 -25.86
N ALA A 60 -34.57 11.10 -25.18
CA ALA A 60 -33.47 11.28 -24.24
C ALA A 60 -32.26 11.87 -24.97
N ALA A 61 -31.75 12.99 -24.46
CA ALA A 61 -30.54 13.63 -24.97
C ALA A 61 -29.36 12.67 -24.84
N ALA A 62 -28.70 12.38 -25.97
CA ALA A 62 -27.45 11.63 -25.99
C ALA A 62 -26.35 12.44 -25.30
N VAL A 63 -25.74 11.86 -24.27
CA VAL A 63 -24.54 12.42 -23.65
C VAL A 63 -23.37 12.31 -24.62
N PRO A 64 -22.56 13.37 -24.85
CA PRO A 64 -21.39 13.26 -25.69
C PRO A 64 -20.38 12.28 -25.06
N ALA A 65 -19.87 11.35 -25.86
CA ALA A 65 -18.78 10.48 -25.46
C ALA A 65 -17.56 11.33 -25.04
N ALA A 66 -17.01 11.04 -23.86
CA ALA A 66 -15.79 11.66 -23.39
C ALA A 66 -14.64 11.40 -24.39
N PRO A 67 -13.72 12.36 -24.62
CA PRO A 67 -12.58 12.15 -25.50
C PRO A 67 -11.74 10.98 -24.99
N ALA A 68 -11.30 10.11 -25.91
CA ALA A 68 -10.36 9.04 -25.61
C ALA A 68 -9.11 9.63 -24.92
N ALA A 69 -8.77 9.10 -23.75
CA ALA A 69 -7.60 9.50 -22.98
C ALA A 69 -6.34 9.41 -23.88
N ALA A 70 -5.53 10.46 -23.87
CA ALA A 70 -4.20 10.43 -24.47
C ALA A 70 -3.40 9.25 -23.91
N PRO A 71 -2.54 8.59 -24.70
CA PRO A 71 -1.68 7.52 -24.18
C PRO A 71 -0.87 8.06 -23.00
N ALA A 72 -0.87 7.31 -21.89
CA ALA A 72 -0.05 7.64 -20.74
C ALA A 72 1.42 7.80 -21.20
N PRO A 73 2.14 8.83 -20.72
CA PRO A 73 3.54 9.01 -21.09
C PRO A 73 4.31 7.73 -20.77
N THR A 74 5.08 7.25 -21.75
CA THR A 74 5.94 6.07 -21.61
C THR A 74 6.89 6.31 -20.44
N ALA A 75 6.99 5.34 -19.51
CA ALA A 75 7.90 5.45 -18.39
C ALA A 75 9.35 5.69 -18.88
N PRO A 76 10.15 6.51 -18.17
CA PRO A 76 11.51 6.83 -18.58
C PRO A 76 12.38 5.56 -18.63
N ASP A 77 13.26 5.46 -19.64
CA ASP A 77 14.26 4.38 -19.69
C ASP A 77 15.42 4.71 -18.75
N CYS A 78 15.38 4.12 -17.55
CA CYS A 78 16.40 4.28 -16.53
C CYS A 78 17.74 3.58 -16.86
N ALA A 79 17.86 2.90 -18.01
CA ALA A 79 19.16 2.45 -18.52
C ALA A 79 20.01 3.60 -19.08
N VAL A 80 19.35 4.64 -19.58
CA VAL A 80 20.00 5.80 -20.24
C VAL A 80 19.67 7.13 -19.56
N THR A 81 18.65 7.14 -18.69
CA THR A 81 18.24 8.30 -17.90
C THR A 81 18.69 8.12 -16.45
N PRO A 82 19.30 9.12 -15.80
CA PRO A 82 19.68 9.03 -14.39
C PRO A 82 18.41 9.07 -13.51
N CYS A 83 17.84 7.91 -13.23
CA CYS A 83 16.64 7.79 -12.40
C CYS A 83 16.97 7.61 -10.92
N VAL A 84 16.09 8.11 -10.04
CA VAL A 84 16.11 7.89 -8.58
C VAL A 84 14.70 7.60 -8.10
N ALA A 85 14.55 6.64 -7.18
CA ALA A 85 13.26 6.34 -6.54
C ALA A 85 13.21 6.88 -5.11
N LEU A 86 12.19 7.69 -4.83
CA LEU A 86 11.83 8.09 -3.47
C LEU A 86 10.92 7.03 -2.87
N THR A 87 11.27 6.54 -1.68
CA THR A 87 10.49 5.50 -0.99
C THR A 87 10.19 5.86 0.45
N PHE A 88 9.02 5.44 0.93
CA PHE A 88 8.49 5.77 2.25
C PHE A 88 8.02 4.50 2.97
N ASP A 89 8.51 4.29 4.18
CA ASP A 89 8.17 3.14 5.03
C ASP A 89 7.26 3.56 6.20
N ASP A 90 6.61 2.55 6.80
CA ASP A 90 5.77 2.59 8.01
C ASP A 90 4.37 3.17 7.87
N GLY A 91 4.09 3.86 6.77
CA GLY A 91 2.77 4.35 6.41
C GLY A 91 1.71 3.25 6.21
N PRO A 92 0.44 3.64 6.00
CA PRO A 92 -0.05 5.02 6.04
C PRO A 92 -0.17 5.55 7.48
N GLY A 93 -0.05 6.87 7.65
CA GLY A 93 -0.13 7.55 8.94
C GLY A 93 -0.67 8.98 8.83
N THR A 94 -0.55 9.75 9.92
CA THR A 94 -1.11 11.10 10.02
C THR A 94 -0.56 12.08 8.97
N TYR A 95 0.68 11.89 8.51
CA TYR A 95 1.33 12.80 7.56
C TYR A 95 1.23 12.36 6.09
N THR A 96 0.87 11.11 5.82
CA THR A 96 0.87 10.53 4.46
C THR A 96 0.01 11.33 3.49
N ALA A 97 -1.18 11.77 3.90
CA ALA A 97 -2.05 12.57 3.03
C ALA A 97 -1.44 13.92 2.63
N ALA A 98 -0.76 14.60 3.57
CA ALA A 98 -0.08 15.86 3.28
C ALA A 98 1.20 15.64 2.44
N LEU A 99 1.86 14.48 2.62
CA LEU A 99 2.98 14.07 1.78
C LEU A 99 2.54 13.87 0.32
N LEU A 100 1.39 13.21 0.09
CA LEU A 100 0.80 13.08 -1.24
C LEU A 100 0.55 14.45 -1.88
N ASP A 101 0.03 15.43 -1.12
CA ASP A 101 -0.14 16.80 -1.62
C ASP A 101 1.21 17.43 -2.05
N ALA A 102 2.27 17.23 -1.26
CA ALA A 102 3.60 17.77 -1.56
C ALA A 102 4.24 17.11 -2.80
N LEU A 103 4.03 15.81 -2.98
CA LEU A 103 4.46 15.05 -4.15
C LEU A 103 3.69 15.49 -5.41
N ALA A 104 2.37 15.60 -5.30
CA ALA A 104 1.48 16.03 -6.39
C ALA A 104 1.79 17.45 -6.85
N ALA A 105 2.05 18.38 -5.92
CA ALA A 105 2.44 19.76 -6.23
C ALA A 105 3.72 19.85 -7.10
N ARG A 106 4.54 18.80 -7.09
CA ARG A 106 5.76 18.69 -7.91
C ARG A 106 5.66 17.64 -9.00
N GLY A 107 4.56 16.91 -9.13
CA GLY A 107 4.46 15.78 -10.05
C GLY A 107 5.57 14.75 -9.83
N ALA A 108 5.89 14.44 -8.58
CA ALA A 108 6.93 13.49 -8.21
C ALA A 108 6.31 12.14 -7.82
N PRO A 109 6.47 11.08 -8.64
CA PRO A 109 6.04 9.75 -8.24
C PRO A 109 6.94 9.18 -7.12
N ALA A 110 6.42 8.22 -6.37
CA ALA A 110 7.11 7.62 -5.22
C ALA A 110 6.63 6.17 -5.00
N THR A 111 7.24 5.45 -4.06
CA THR A 111 6.80 4.11 -3.64
C THR A 111 6.63 4.01 -2.14
N PHE A 112 5.47 3.58 -1.68
CA PHE A 112 5.12 3.46 -0.27
C PHE A 112 5.12 2.00 0.17
N PHE A 113 5.93 1.63 1.16
CA PHE A 113 5.95 0.31 1.76
C PHE A 113 5.09 0.33 3.03
N LEU A 114 3.91 -0.29 2.92
CA LEU A 114 2.83 -0.11 3.89
C LEU A 114 2.85 -1.19 4.96
N VAL A 115 2.68 -0.77 6.22
CA VAL A 115 2.47 -1.68 7.35
C VAL A 115 0.98 -2.02 7.44
N GLY A 116 0.66 -3.31 7.33
CA GLY A 116 -0.72 -3.78 7.14
C GLY A 116 -1.71 -3.29 8.19
N ARG A 117 -1.34 -3.32 9.48
CA ARG A 117 -2.23 -2.86 10.57
C ARG A 117 -2.59 -1.37 10.51
N ASN A 118 -1.82 -0.57 9.76
CA ASN A 118 -2.08 0.85 9.56
C ASN A 118 -3.07 1.09 8.41
N ILE A 119 -3.11 0.21 7.41
CA ILE A 119 -4.01 0.32 6.24
C ILE A 119 -5.48 0.41 6.68
N ALA A 120 -5.90 -0.40 7.65
CA ALA A 120 -7.29 -0.40 8.13
C ALA A 120 -7.73 0.96 8.73
N LYS A 121 -6.78 1.78 9.20
CA LYS A 121 -7.06 3.12 9.74
C LYS A 121 -7.13 4.20 8.66
N TYR A 122 -6.44 3.97 7.53
CA TYR A 122 -6.30 4.95 6.46
C TYR A 122 -6.56 4.36 5.06
N PRO A 123 -7.64 3.58 4.82
CA PRO A 123 -7.83 2.88 3.55
C PRO A 123 -7.99 3.86 2.37
N ALA A 124 -8.62 5.02 2.61
CA ALA A 124 -8.77 6.07 1.60
C ALA A 124 -7.44 6.72 1.21
N VAL A 125 -6.45 6.76 2.12
CA VAL A 125 -5.11 7.29 1.81
C VAL A 125 -4.35 6.30 0.92
N VAL A 126 -4.45 5.00 1.20
CA VAL A 126 -3.84 3.96 0.35
C VAL A 126 -4.46 3.95 -1.06
N ALA A 127 -5.78 4.08 -1.16
CA ALA A 127 -6.45 4.24 -2.46
C ALA A 127 -5.94 5.48 -3.22
N ARG A 128 -5.68 6.57 -2.50
CA ARG A 128 -5.16 7.81 -3.06
C ARG A 128 -3.72 7.68 -3.54
N GLU A 129 -2.83 6.99 -2.81
CA GLU A 129 -1.46 6.70 -3.25
C GLU A 129 -1.46 6.10 -4.67
N VAL A 130 -2.27 5.07 -4.89
CA VAL A 130 -2.38 4.39 -6.19
C VAL A 130 -3.04 5.29 -7.24
N ALA A 131 -4.13 5.97 -6.88
CA ALA A 131 -4.86 6.85 -7.81
C ALA A 131 -4.02 8.04 -8.31
N GLU A 132 -3.05 8.50 -7.51
CA GLU A 132 -2.13 9.60 -7.87
C GLU A 132 -0.86 9.12 -8.60
N GLY A 133 -0.78 7.82 -8.93
CA GLY A 133 0.30 7.26 -9.74
C GLY A 133 1.54 6.86 -8.94
N HIS A 134 1.43 6.73 -7.61
CA HIS A 134 2.46 6.11 -6.79
C HIS A 134 2.35 4.59 -6.82
N ALA A 135 3.45 3.91 -6.50
CA ALA A 135 3.44 2.47 -6.29
C ALA A 135 3.29 2.16 -4.79
N VAL A 136 2.70 1.01 -4.47
CA VAL A 136 2.61 0.49 -3.10
C VAL A 136 3.33 -0.85 -3.00
N GLY A 137 3.96 -1.09 -1.86
CA GLY A 137 4.69 -2.29 -1.49
C GLY A 137 4.27 -2.78 -0.11
N ASN A 138 4.64 -4.01 0.22
CA ASN A 138 4.31 -4.66 1.48
C ASN A 138 5.45 -4.47 2.49
N HIS A 139 5.14 -3.96 3.68
CA HIS A 139 6.07 -3.79 4.79
C HIS A 139 5.70 -4.63 6.03
N THR A 140 5.17 -5.82 5.77
CA THR A 140 4.63 -6.76 6.75
C THR A 140 3.40 -6.20 7.48
N TRP A 141 2.80 -7.00 8.36
CA TRP A 141 1.59 -6.63 9.08
C TRP A 141 1.89 -5.80 10.33
N ASP A 142 2.85 -6.26 11.13
CA ASP A 142 3.21 -5.67 12.43
C ASP A 142 4.62 -5.06 12.48
N HIS A 143 5.29 -4.94 11.33
CA HIS A 143 6.68 -4.47 11.19
C HIS A 143 7.67 -5.42 11.93
N ALA A 144 7.45 -6.73 11.78
CA ALA A 144 8.24 -7.77 12.43
C ALA A 144 9.58 -8.01 11.71
N TRP A 145 10.59 -8.45 12.46
CA TRP A 145 11.85 -8.92 11.89
C TRP A 145 11.61 -10.28 11.21
N LEU A 146 11.64 -10.34 9.88
CA LEU A 146 11.41 -11.60 9.15
C LEU A 146 12.38 -12.71 9.59
N THR A 147 13.62 -12.36 9.93
CA THR A 147 14.66 -13.28 10.42
C THR A 147 14.40 -13.87 11.80
N LYS A 148 13.35 -13.40 12.50
CA LYS A 148 12.95 -13.92 13.83
C LYS A 148 11.65 -14.70 13.78
N LEU A 149 11.08 -14.87 12.60
CA LEU A 149 9.82 -15.55 12.36
C LEU A 149 10.04 -16.93 11.75
N SER A 150 9.08 -17.83 11.96
CA SER A 150 9.04 -19.05 11.16
C SER A 150 8.65 -18.72 9.72
N PRO A 151 8.95 -19.57 8.73
CA PRO A 151 8.51 -19.35 7.35
C PRO A 151 6.98 -19.19 7.21
N GLU A 152 6.20 -19.87 8.05
CA GLU A 152 4.73 -19.74 8.10
C GLU A 152 4.32 -18.36 8.60
N ASP A 153 4.94 -17.88 9.69
CA ASP A 153 4.66 -16.55 10.25
C ASP A 153 5.09 -15.43 9.28
N VAL A 154 6.21 -15.59 8.56
CA VAL A 154 6.58 -14.67 7.47
C VAL A 154 5.49 -14.65 6.40
N GLY A 155 4.96 -15.82 6.01
CA GLY A 155 3.85 -15.92 5.06
C GLY A 155 2.61 -15.16 5.54
N ALA A 156 2.21 -15.36 6.80
CA ALA A 156 1.04 -14.71 7.40
C ALA A 156 1.19 -13.18 7.44
N GLU A 157 2.33 -12.67 7.91
CA GLU A 157 2.65 -11.24 7.91
C GLU A 157 2.48 -10.60 6.52
N LEU A 158 2.89 -11.32 5.46
CA LEU A 158 2.82 -10.81 4.09
C LEU A 158 1.42 -10.96 3.49
N ASP A 159 0.72 -12.07 3.75
CA ASP A 159 -0.62 -12.32 3.23
C ASP A 159 -1.66 -11.36 3.80
N GLU A 160 -1.62 -11.10 5.10
CA GLU A 160 -2.55 -10.17 5.75
C GLU A 160 -2.38 -8.74 5.19
N THR A 161 -1.14 -8.29 5.04
CA THR A 161 -0.86 -6.97 4.43
C THR A 161 -1.26 -6.92 2.97
N SER A 162 -0.98 -7.97 2.18
CA SER A 162 -1.35 -8.03 0.77
C SER A 162 -2.87 -7.97 0.58
N ALA A 163 -3.62 -8.70 1.42
CA ALA A 163 -5.07 -8.65 1.43
C ALA A 163 -5.61 -7.26 1.80
N ALA A 164 -4.98 -6.59 2.77
CA ALA A 164 -5.36 -5.22 3.16
C ALA A 164 -5.09 -4.20 2.04
N ILE A 165 -3.95 -4.29 1.34
CA ILE A 165 -3.65 -3.46 0.16
C ILE A 165 -4.71 -3.68 -0.94
N GLN A 166 -4.99 -4.94 -1.28
CA GLN A 166 -5.98 -5.28 -2.29
C GLN A 166 -7.39 -4.76 -1.92
N ALA A 167 -7.78 -4.84 -0.65
CA ALA A 167 -9.05 -4.34 -0.18
C ALA A 167 -9.14 -2.80 -0.21
N ALA A 168 -8.05 -2.11 0.12
CA ALA A 168 -8.05 -0.64 0.20
C ALA A 168 -7.94 0.03 -1.18
N ALA A 169 -7.10 -0.49 -2.07
CA ALA A 169 -6.77 0.16 -3.34
C ALA A 169 -7.05 -0.68 -4.60
N GLY A 170 -7.47 -1.93 -4.45
CA GLY A 170 -7.79 -2.80 -5.59
C GLY A 170 -6.58 -3.31 -6.38
N VAL A 171 -5.36 -3.14 -5.84
CA VAL A 171 -4.11 -3.56 -6.49
C VAL A 171 -3.38 -4.63 -5.69
N SER A 172 -2.58 -5.42 -6.40
CA SER A 172 -1.62 -6.37 -5.83
C SER A 172 -0.19 -5.89 -6.11
N THR A 173 0.76 -6.24 -5.25
CA THR A 173 2.17 -5.87 -5.38
C THR A 173 3.05 -7.08 -5.12
N ALA A 174 4.15 -7.20 -5.88
CA ALA A 174 5.20 -8.20 -5.67
C ALA A 174 6.44 -7.59 -4.99
N LEU A 175 6.31 -6.38 -4.45
CA LEU A 175 7.39 -5.66 -3.78
C LEU A 175 7.23 -5.80 -2.28
N VAL A 176 8.18 -6.46 -1.63
CA VAL A 176 8.26 -6.55 -0.17
C VAL A 176 9.49 -5.77 0.28
N ARG A 177 9.35 -4.86 1.24
CA ARG A 177 10.52 -4.33 1.96
C ARG A 177 10.59 -5.02 3.32
N PRO A 178 11.59 -5.87 3.59
CA PRO A 178 11.76 -6.44 4.92
C PRO A 178 12.03 -5.33 5.94
N PRO A 179 11.29 -5.26 7.05
CA PRO A 179 11.55 -4.34 8.15
C PRO A 179 13.02 -4.39 8.58
N TYR A 180 13.60 -3.22 8.86
CA TYR A 180 15.01 -3.05 9.24
C TYR A 180 16.01 -3.50 8.16
N GLY A 181 15.56 -3.81 6.94
CA GLY A 181 16.38 -4.43 5.90
C GLY A 181 16.84 -5.84 6.28
N ALA A 182 16.14 -6.49 7.21
CA ALA A 182 16.54 -7.77 7.78
C ALA A 182 15.85 -8.94 7.07
N PHE A 183 16.65 -9.73 6.37
CA PHE A 183 16.24 -10.96 5.71
C PHE A 183 17.40 -11.98 5.75
N ASP A 184 17.07 -13.23 5.46
CA ASP A 184 17.94 -14.39 5.41
C ASP A 184 17.46 -15.37 4.32
N ASP A 185 18.17 -16.47 4.10
CA ASP A 185 17.81 -17.44 3.07
C ASP A 185 16.41 -18.04 3.27
N ALA A 186 15.96 -18.19 4.52
CA ALA A 186 14.65 -18.73 4.84
C ALA A 186 13.53 -17.76 4.43
N SER A 187 13.64 -16.49 4.82
CA SER A 187 12.68 -15.46 4.43
C SER A 187 12.71 -15.18 2.92
N LEU A 188 13.88 -15.17 2.27
CA LEU A 188 13.97 -15.05 0.81
C LEU A 188 13.33 -16.23 0.07
N ALA A 189 13.41 -17.45 0.62
CA ALA A 189 12.72 -18.61 0.06
C ALA A 189 11.18 -18.47 0.15
N VAL A 190 10.66 -17.88 1.23
CA VAL A 190 9.23 -17.55 1.35
C VAL A 190 8.84 -16.52 0.28
N LEU A 191 9.61 -15.43 0.14
CA LEU A 191 9.38 -14.44 -0.91
C LEU A 191 9.41 -15.06 -2.31
N ALA A 192 10.38 -15.94 -2.58
CA ALA A 192 10.48 -16.65 -3.85
C ALA A 192 9.23 -17.48 -4.16
N ALA A 193 8.72 -18.23 -3.18
CA ALA A 193 7.52 -19.05 -3.33
C ALA A 193 6.25 -18.22 -3.59
N ARG A 194 6.23 -16.96 -3.14
CA ARG A 194 5.14 -16.00 -3.32
C ARG A 194 5.24 -15.20 -4.62
N GLY A 195 6.37 -15.26 -5.31
CA GLY A 195 6.65 -14.39 -6.46
C GLY A 195 7.11 -12.98 -6.06
N ASP A 196 7.44 -12.77 -4.80
CA ASP A 196 7.81 -11.47 -4.23
C ASP A 196 9.32 -11.22 -4.33
N ALA A 197 9.71 -9.96 -4.50
CA ALA A 197 11.10 -9.50 -4.42
C ALA A 197 11.33 -8.63 -3.18
N ALA A 198 12.52 -8.74 -2.58
CA ALA A 198 12.93 -7.90 -1.46
C ALA A 198 13.50 -6.57 -1.97
N ILE A 199 12.88 -5.45 -1.61
CA ILE A 199 13.32 -4.10 -1.98
C ILE A 199 13.88 -3.40 -0.75
N CYS A 200 15.20 -3.22 -0.72
CA CYS A 200 15.90 -2.43 0.28
C CYS A 200 16.18 -1.02 -0.27
N TRP A 201 17.32 -0.44 0.08
CA TRP A 201 17.73 0.90 -0.31
C TRP A 201 19.25 0.97 -0.46
N SER A 202 19.70 1.98 -1.19
CA SER A 202 21.11 2.35 -1.35
C SER A 202 21.44 3.63 -0.58
N VAL A 203 20.42 4.43 -0.25
CA VAL A 203 20.55 5.69 0.50
C VAL A 203 19.63 5.63 1.71
N ASP A 204 20.19 5.70 2.91
CA ASP A 204 19.45 5.87 4.15
C ASP A 204 19.57 7.33 4.59
N THR A 205 18.44 8.03 4.70
CA THR A 205 18.44 9.41 5.22
C THR A 205 18.60 9.45 6.74
N GLU A 206 18.39 8.33 7.41
CA GLU A 206 18.14 8.17 8.84
C GLU A 206 17.15 9.20 9.40
N ASP A 207 16.13 9.60 8.64
CA ASP A 207 15.07 10.52 9.08
C ASP A 207 14.36 10.04 10.36
N TRP A 208 14.22 8.72 10.50
CA TRP A 208 13.79 7.98 11.69
C TRP A 208 14.61 8.29 12.96
N LYS A 209 15.86 8.75 12.78
CA LYS A 209 16.82 9.03 13.86
C LYS A 209 17.09 10.52 14.02
N ASN A 210 17.31 11.24 12.92
CA ASN A 210 17.76 12.63 12.97
C ASN A 210 16.61 13.62 13.23
N ARG A 211 15.38 13.33 12.79
CA ARG A 211 14.18 14.18 12.99
C ARG A 211 14.34 15.63 12.50
N ASP A 212 15.19 15.86 11.50
CA ASP A 212 15.55 17.18 10.99
C ASP A 212 15.41 17.21 9.45
N ALA A 213 14.63 18.18 8.96
CA ALA A 213 14.32 18.28 7.53
C ALA A 213 15.55 18.66 6.68
N ALA A 214 16.44 19.50 7.20
CA ALA A 214 17.64 19.92 6.49
C ALA A 214 18.65 18.78 6.40
N VAL A 215 18.86 18.04 7.48
CA VAL A 215 19.74 16.85 7.50
C VAL A 215 19.18 15.75 6.59
N THR A 216 17.87 15.51 6.65
CA THR A 216 17.19 14.53 5.77
C THR A 216 17.35 14.93 4.30
N THR A 217 17.17 16.21 3.97
CA THR A 217 17.37 16.74 2.61
C THR A 217 18.83 16.56 2.17
N GLN A 218 19.78 16.98 2.99
CA GLN A 218 21.20 16.88 2.69
C GLN A 218 21.60 15.43 2.38
N ARG A 219 21.23 14.48 3.23
CA ARG A 219 21.60 13.07 3.06
C ARG A 219 20.97 12.42 1.83
N ALA A 220 19.72 12.77 1.53
CA ALA A 220 19.07 12.32 0.30
C ALA A 220 19.83 12.81 -0.95
N LEU A 221 20.25 14.07 -0.97
CA LEU A 221 20.97 14.66 -2.10
C LEU A 221 22.41 14.15 -2.22
N GLU A 222 23.14 14.03 -1.11
CA GLU A 222 24.52 13.53 -1.09
C GLU A 222 24.62 12.05 -1.45
N GLY A 223 23.63 11.24 -1.06
CA GLY A 223 23.58 9.82 -1.40
C GLY A 223 23.07 9.53 -2.81
N ALA A 224 22.49 10.51 -3.50
CA ALA A 224 21.84 10.29 -4.79
C ALA A 224 22.85 9.89 -5.89
N ALA A 225 22.53 8.80 -6.59
CA ALA A 225 23.23 8.30 -7.76
C ALA A 225 22.21 7.72 -8.75
N PRO A 226 22.53 7.60 -10.06
CA PRO A 226 21.66 6.89 -11.00
C PRO A 226 21.36 5.47 -10.50
N GLY A 227 20.08 5.11 -10.42
CA GLY A 227 19.64 3.83 -9.88
C GLY A 227 19.35 3.82 -8.37
N ALA A 228 19.55 4.94 -7.65
CA ALA A 228 19.38 4.96 -6.21
C ALA A 228 17.92 4.76 -5.77
N ILE A 229 17.77 4.04 -4.65
CA ILE A 229 16.52 3.92 -3.90
C ILE A 229 16.74 4.60 -2.56
N ILE A 230 16.00 5.68 -2.30
CA ILE A 230 16.14 6.52 -1.11
C ILE A 230 15.10 6.11 -0.06
N LEU A 231 15.56 5.68 1.12
CA LEU A 231 14.73 5.34 2.27
C LEU A 231 14.40 6.59 3.10
N MET A 232 13.11 6.77 3.36
CA MET A 232 12.51 7.72 4.27
C MET A 232 11.27 7.09 4.91
N HIS A 233 10.64 7.79 5.86
CA HIS A 233 9.45 7.32 6.58
C HIS A 233 8.39 8.44 6.60
N ASP A 234 7.19 8.16 6.09
CA ASP A 234 6.08 9.13 5.98
C ASP A 234 5.28 9.29 7.29
N ILE A 235 5.81 8.78 8.39
CA ILE A 235 5.24 8.90 9.74
C ILE A 235 5.85 10.06 10.55
N HIS A 236 6.66 10.93 9.91
CA HIS A 236 7.35 12.05 10.55
C HIS A 236 7.13 13.38 9.83
N GLU A 237 6.82 14.43 10.60
CA GLU A 237 6.66 15.80 10.09
C GLU A 237 7.96 16.35 9.48
N SER A 238 9.13 15.99 10.04
CA SER A 238 10.44 16.39 9.51
C SER A 238 10.66 15.86 8.09
N THR A 239 10.20 14.64 7.80
CA THR A 239 10.30 14.04 6.47
C THR A 239 9.37 14.76 5.50
N LEU A 240 8.11 15.00 5.87
CA LEU A 240 7.18 15.81 5.09
C LEU A 240 7.78 17.19 4.73
N THR A 241 8.43 17.84 5.70
CA THR A 241 9.06 19.15 5.52
C THR A 241 10.27 19.10 4.58
N ALA A 242 11.01 17.97 4.53
CA ALA A 242 12.18 17.79 3.67
C ALA A 242 11.83 17.58 2.19
N ILE A 243 10.69 16.95 1.88
CA ILE A 243 10.34 16.50 0.53
C ILE A 243 10.41 17.59 -0.55
N PRO A 244 9.90 18.82 -0.33
CA PRO A 244 10.10 19.92 -1.27
C PRO A 244 11.56 20.12 -1.71
N GLY A 245 12.48 20.21 -0.74
CA GLY A 245 13.90 20.43 -0.99
C GLY A 245 14.58 19.24 -1.65
N ILE A 246 14.19 18.02 -1.29
CA ILE A 246 14.70 16.79 -1.90
C ILE A 246 14.35 16.72 -3.38
N ILE A 247 13.07 16.90 -3.72
CA ILE A 247 12.61 16.83 -5.11
C ILE A 247 13.28 17.91 -5.96
N ASP A 248 13.29 19.15 -5.47
CA ASP A 248 13.83 20.29 -6.21
C ASP A 248 15.35 20.13 -6.40
N GLY A 249 16.07 19.67 -5.37
CA GLY A 249 17.51 19.40 -5.43
C GLY A 249 17.88 18.26 -6.37
N LEU A 250 17.16 17.12 -6.33
CA LEU A 250 17.42 15.98 -7.21
C LEU A 250 17.21 16.35 -8.68
N ARG A 251 16.14 17.09 -8.98
CA ARG A 251 15.87 17.57 -10.34
C ARG A 251 16.90 18.58 -10.82
N ALA A 252 17.33 19.51 -9.95
CA ALA A 252 18.40 20.44 -10.27
C ALA A 252 19.73 19.72 -10.58
N ALA A 253 19.97 18.56 -9.95
CA ALA A 253 21.09 17.67 -10.24
C ALA A 253 20.90 16.79 -11.50
N GLY A 254 19.76 16.92 -12.19
CA GLY A 254 19.48 16.21 -13.44
C GLY A 254 18.80 14.84 -13.28
N TYR A 255 18.37 14.46 -12.07
CA TYR A 255 17.71 13.18 -11.84
C TYR A 255 16.24 13.18 -12.27
N THR A 256 15.80 12.05 -12.81
CA THR A 256 14.38 11.76 -13.05
C THR A 256 13.82 10.95 -11.90
N LEU A 257 12.74 11.45 -11.27
CA LEU A 257 12.09 10.75 -10.16
C LEU A 257 11.10 9.71 -10.69
N VAL A 258 11.20 8.50 -10.17
CA VAL A 258 10.41 7.34 -10.62
C VAL A 258 9.93 6.51 -9.43
N THR A 259 8.95 5.65 -9.65
CA THR A 259 8.60 4.57 -8.71
C THR A 259 9.63 3.43 -8.76
N VAL A 260 9.69 2.57 -7.74
CA VAL A 260 10.54 1.37 -7.74
C VAL A 260 10.25 0.44 -8.94
N PRO A 261 8.98 0.13 -9.30
CA PRO A 261 8.70 -0.65 -10.52
C PRO A 261 9.26 -0.03 -11.80
N GLN A 262 9.19 1.30 -11.95
CA GLN A 262 9.76 2.00 -13.10
C GLN A 262 11.29 1.98 -13.09
N LEU A 263 11.91 2.05 -11.91
CA LEU A 263 13.36 2.01 -11.74
C LEU A 263 13.94 0.64 -12.09
N LEU A 264 13.39 -0.42 -11.48
CA LEU A 264 13.94 -1.78 -11.57
C LEU A 264 13.40 -2.57 -12.77
N GLY A 265 12.21 -2.22 -13.27
CA GLY A 265 11.51 -3.03 -14.25
C GLY A 265 11.05 -4.36 -13.64
N THR A 266 11.34 -5.48 -14.31
CA THR A 266 11.00 -6.81 -13.81
C THR A 266 11.97 -7.24 -12.72
N THR A 267 11.45 -7.51 -11.52
CA THR A 267 12.21 -8.11 -10.42
C THR A 267 12.08 -9.63 -10.43
N ALA A 268 13.10 -10.31 -9.91
CA ALA A 268 13.11 -11.76 -9.75
C ALA A 268 12.63 -12.16 -8.35
N PRO A 269 11.74 -13.15 -8.21
CA PRO A 269 11.29 -13.64 -6.91
C PRO A 269 12.44 -14.11 -6.02
N GLY A 270 12.38 -13.78 -4.73
CA GLY A 270 13.39 -14.13 -3.73
C GLY A 270 14.74 -13.42 -3.88
N GLN A 271 14.85 -12.45 -4.80
CA GLN A 271 16.05 -11.61 -4.92
C GLN A 271 15.90 -10.32 -4.12
N ALA A 272 17.03 -9.80 -3.64
CA ALA A 272 17.12 -8.55 -2.91
C ALA A 272 17.75 -7.45 -3.76
N TYR A 273 17.08 -6.29 -3.81
CA TYR A 273 17.48 -5.12 -4.59
C TYR A 273 17.76 -3.95 -3.66
N ARG A 274 18.92 -3.30 -3.81
CA ARG A 274 19.26 -2.07 -3.07
C ARG A 274 19.26 -0.83 -3.97
N HIS A 275 19.44 -1.04 -5.26
CA HIS A 275 19.47 -0.06 -6.36
C HIS A 275 19.13 -0.79 -7.66
N ARG A 276 19.04 -0.06 -8.77
CA ARG A 276 18.89 -0.61 -10.13
C ARG A 276 20.12 -1.41 -10.58
#